data_AF-A0A940N3G2-F1
#
_entry.id   AF-A0A940N3G2-F1
#
_cell.length_a   1.000
_cell.length_b   1.000
_cell.length_c   1.000
_cell.angle_alpha   90.00
_cell.angle_beta   90.00
_cell.angle_gamma   90.00
#
_symmetry.space_group_name_H-M   'P 1'
#
loop_
_entity.id
_entity.type
_entity.pdbx_description
1 polymer ?
#
loop_
_entity_poly.entity_id
_entity_poly.type
_entity_poly.pdbx_seq_one_letter_code
_entity_poly.pdbx_strand_id
1 'polypeptide(L)'
;MLATLGLDRAALLHGLRLALAAALAFAIASLLQVGNAYWAAMPVWVVSQSARGLLLERAVFRILGTLVGAAAGFGLLRLTGDPVLMLPLLGIWVGVCAALVGMLRGVHGYGALMAGMTAAVVVLPSLLWPEHANALAVARVECTLIGVLTVTLVTGFWTPDAPRRAFYARLSALARDTLSVAADRLRGLSSPEVAVRERPLIHALAGAQAEAGLVSAGSIEGYRRLHHVDALAIAALGTLAAAGSLGAERPGHAENTAMAEALERLARTPIGAPGAESLPGSLHPRLAEPLHRLLRAEAAFVGEPAAADARSFGPKAALLAPHADPVLAAETGLVAGGATAAAGALALLSGWPPAELTALGVCIFSMILGTLPSARAAAPTMLAGVTAGVAVALLYRFLVQPHVATVPVLILSVLPFLLVGGLARTSRRTAAPALDANMCFLLASQAVLPAVTDPAVILADSAALLLAIALVAAAGLLLPSRAPRRARRAARAVGETLAAMAARPGASPEARSRSGRVMLRLGLLIERAIGPDPVPGASPVAAYGLGEAILRLHAAEAEGDATARGALAALAGMRADPEGTAARLEALIPAAGPAEPALRDAAAALRASRLLVAA
;
A
#
# COMPACT_ATOMS: atom_id res chain seq x y z
N MET A 1 1.66 -25.56 24.36
CA MET A 1 1.75 -25.76 22.89
C MET A 1 0.85 -24.81 22.09
N LEU A 2 -0.44 -24.61 22.44
CA LEU A 2 -1.32 -23.67 21.72
C LEU A 2 -1.00 -22.18 21.98
N ALA A 3 -0.69 -21.81 23.22
CA ALA A 3 -0.26 -20.45 23.57
C ALA A 3 1.10 -20.06 22.93
N THR A 4 2.03 -21.02 22.82
CA THR A 4 3.35 -20.84 22.17
C THR A 4 3.25 -20.67 20.64
N LEU A 5 2.13 -21.10 20.04
CA LEU A 5 1.81 -20.88 18.62
C LEU A 5 0.97 -19.60 18.41
N GLY A 6 0.64 -18.86 19.47
CA GLY A 6 -0.18 -17.64 19.39
C GLY A 6 -1.62 -17.89 18.91
N LEU A 7 -2.15 -19.09 19.16
CA LEU A 7 -3.50 -19.49 18.78
C LEU A 7 -4.48 -19.27 19.94
N ASP A 8 -5.15 -18.12 19.91
CA ASP A 8 -6.26 -17.83 20.81
C ASP A 8 -7.54 -18.55 20.36
N ARG A 9 -8.54 -18.71 21.24
CA ARG A 9 -9.81 -19.39 20.91
C ARG A 9 -10.48 -18.82 19.65
N ALA A 10 -10.44 -17.50 19.47
CA ALA A 10 -10.98 -16.84 18.29
C ALA A 10 -10.21 -17.20 17.01
N ALA A 11 -8.88 -17.26 17.08
CA ALA A 11 -8.02 -17.65 15.97
C ALA A 11 -8.26 -19.11 15.57
N LEU A 12 -8.37 -20.02 16.54
CA LEU A 12 -8.69 -21.44 16.31
C LEU A 12 -10.04 -21.61 15.59
N LEU A 13 -11.09 -20.97 16.10
CA LEU A 13 -12.42 -21.06 15.49
C LEU A 13 -12.44 -20.45 14.09
N HIS A 14 -11.74 -19.34 13.87
CA HIS A 14 -11.60 -18.75 12.54
C HIS A 14 -10.82 -19.66 11.58
N GLY A 15 -9.72 -20.26 12.03
CA GLY A 15 -8.91 -21.19 11.24
C GLY A 15 -9.68 -22.44 10.84
N LEU A 16 -10.47 -23.01 11.75
CA LEU A 16 -11.36 -24.13 11.46
C LEU A 16 -12.44 -23.76 10.45
N ARG A 17 -13.12 -22.63 10.60
CA ARG A 17 -14.11 -22.16 9.62
C ARG A 17 -13.49 -21.95 8.24
N LEU A 18 -12.28 -21.37 8.20
CA LEU A 18 -11.57 -21.13 6.96
C LEU A 18 -11.18 -22.43 6.25
N ALA A 19 -10.69 -23.41 7.01
CA ALA A 19 -10.39 -24.75 6.51
C ALA A 19 -11.64 -25.48 5.99
N LEU A 20 -12.74 -25.41 6.74
CA LEU A 20 -14.02 -26.00 6.33
C LEU A 20 -14.58 -25.31 5.07
N ALA A 21 -14.42 -23.99 4.94
CA ALA A 21 -14.79 -23.27 3.72
C ALA A 21 -13.94 -23.72 2.52
N ALA A 22 -12.64 -23.95 2.70
CA ALA A 22 -11.76 -24.44 1.65
C ALA A 22 -12.12 -25.88 1.23
N ALA A 23 -12.40 -26.75 2.21
CA ALA A 23 -12.85 -28.11 1.97
C ALA A 23 -14.21 -28.17 1.27
N LEU A 24 -15.15 -27.31 1.69
CA LEU A 24 -16.46 -27.19 1.06
C LEU A 24 -16.35 -26.69 -0.38
N ALA A 25 -15.50 -25.69 -0.65
CA ALA A 25 -15.27 -25.19 -2.01
C ALA A 25 -14.69 -26.28 -2.93
N PHE A 26 -13.71 -27.04 -2.42
CA PHE A 26 -13.17 -28.21 -3.13
C PHE A 26 -14.26 -29.27 -3.37
N ALA A 27 -15.04 -29.60 -2.34
CA ALA A 27 -16.12 -30.58 -2.43
C ALA A 27 -17.16 -30.20 -3.49
N ILE A 28 -17.64 -28.95 -3.47
CA ILE A 28 -18.59 -28.44 -4.46
C ILE A 28 -18.01 -28.56 -5.87
N ALA A 29 -16.77 -28.11 -6.09
CA ALA A 29 -16.13 -28.18 -7.41
C ALA A 29 -15.92 -29.62 -7.89
N SER A 30 -15.51 -30.54 -7.00
CA SER A 30 -15.33 -31.96 -7.32
C SER A 30 -16.65 -32.65 -7.64
N LEU A 31 -17.73 -32.34 -6.91
CA LEU A 31 -19.06 -32.90 -7.15
C LEU A 31 -19.68 -32.37 -8.45
N LEU A 32 -19.42 -31.11 -8.80
CA LEU A 32 -19.81 -30.52 -10.08
C LEU A 32 -18.90 -30.93 -11.26
N GLN A 33 -17.89 -31.77 -11.01
CA GLN A 33 -16.91 -32.22 -11.99
C GLN A 33 -16.20 -31.07 -12.73
N VAL A 34 -15.98 -29.95 -12.02
CA VAL A 34 -15.24 -28.81 -12.56
C VAL A 34 -13.78 -29.22 -12.80
N GLY A 35 -13.25 -28.87 -13.98
CA GLY A 35 -11.86 -29.10 -14.31
C GLY A 35 -10.92 -28.49 -13.26
N ASN A 36 -9.90 -29.23 -12.83
CA ASN A 36 -8.96 -28.77 -11.80
C ASN A 36 -9.65 -28.29 -10.49
N ALA A 37 -10.64 -29.03 -9.99
CA ALA A 37 -11.43 -28.69 -8.79
C ALA A 37 -10.62 -28.20 -7.57
N TYR A 38 -9.38 -28.66 -7.39
CA TYR A 38 -8.46 -28.19 -6.34
C TYR A 38 -8.18 -26.67 -6.38
N TRP A 39 -8.39 -26.02 -7.52
CA TRP A 39 -8.32 -24.56 -7.66
C TRP A 39 -9.44 -23.83 -6.90
N ALA A 40 -10.60 -24.46 -6.66
CA ALA A 40 -11.73 -23.83 -5.99
C ALA A 40 -11.44 -23.51 -4.51
N ALA A 41 -10.53 -24.24 -3.87
CA ALA A 41 -10.08 -23.95 -2.52
C ALA A 41 -9.11 -22.75 -2.45
N MET A 42 -8.47 -22.37 -3.57
CA MET A 42 -7.45 -21.30 -3.56
C MET A 42 -8.01 -19.90 -3.23
N PRO A 43 -9.12 -19.44 -3.84
CA PRO A 43 -9.72 -18.15 -3.49
C PRO A 43 -10.03 -18.01 -2.00
N VAL A 44 -10.43 -19.10 -1.34
CA VAL A 44 -10.81 -19.09 0.08
C VAL A 44 -9.68 -18.55 0.95
N TRP A 45 -8.45 -19.04 0.75
CA TRP A 45 -7.28 -18.63 1.53
C TRP A 45 -6.86 -17.18 1.29
N VAL A 46 -7.06 -16.68 0.07
CA VAL A 46 -6.58 -15.36 -0.35
C VAL A 46 -7.62 -14.26 -0.06
N VAL A 47 -8.91 -14.56 -0.23
CA VAL A 47 -10.01 -13.61 -0.05
C VAL A 47 -10.35 -13.42 1.43
N SER A 48 -10.09 -14.41 2.29
CA SER A 48 -10.29 -14.27 3.74
C SER A 48 -9.47 -13.10 4.31
N GLN A 49 -10.19 -12.08 4.81
CA GLN A 49 -9.62 -10.88 5.43
C GLN A 49 -10.12 -10.73 6.87
N SER A 50 -9.43 -9.90 7.66
CA SER A 50 -9.78 -9.60 9.04
C SER A 50 -11.06 -8.76 9.19
N ALA A 51 -11.43 -7.99 8.16
CA ALA A 51 -12.64 -7.16 8.15
C ALA A 51 -13.59 -7.58 7.03
N ARG A 52 -14.90 -7.57 7.31
CA ARG A 52 -15.95 -7.97 6.36
C ARG A 52 -15.93 -7.15 5.08
N GLY A 53 -15.77 -5.84 5.17
CA GLY A 53 -15.71 -4.95 4.01
C GLY A 53 -14.54 -5.27 3.07
N LEU A 54 -13.35 -5.52 3.63
CA LEU A 54 -12.18 -5.95 2.87
C LEU A 54 -12.38 -7.31 2.19
N LEU A 55 -13.02 -8.25 2.88
CA LEU A 55 -13.35 -9.57 2.33
C LEU A 55 -14.25 -9.41 1.11
N LEU A 56 -15.33 -8.64 1.21
CA LEU A 56 -16.30 -8.43 0.13
C LEU A 56 -15.67 -7.72 -1.07
N GLU A 57 -14.87 -6.68 -0.83
CA GLU A 57 -14.19 -6.00 -1.93
C GLU A 57 -13.16 -6.89 -2.61
N ARG A 58 -12.34 -7.64 -1.86
CA ARG A 58 -11.41 -8.61 -2.46
C ARG A 58 -12.15 -9.71 -3.21
N ALA A 59 -13.31 -10.15 -2.73
CA ALA A 59 -14.18 -11.10 -3.43
C ALA A 59 -14.62 -10.55 -4.80
N VAL A 60 -15.10 -9.31 -4.86
CA VAL A 60 -15.50 -8.66 -6.12
C VAL A 60 -14.31 -8.51 -7.07
N PHE A 61 -13.17 -8.00 -6.59
CA PHE A 61 -11.97 -7.83 -7.43
C PHE A 61 -11.33 -9.15 -7.85
N ARG A 62 -11.49 -10.23 -7.07
CA ARG A 62 -11.11 -11.59 -7.48
C ARG A 62 -11.89 -11.98 -8.74
N ILE A 63 -13.22 -11.87 -8.70
CA ILE A 63 -14.10 -12.28 -9.79
C ILE A 63 -13.82 -11.42 -11.02
N LEU A 64 -13.82 -10.10 -10.90
CA LEU A 64 -13.56 -9.18 -12.01
C LEU A 64 -12.18 -9.42 -12.63
N GLY A 65 -11.14 -9.57 -11.80
CA GLY A 65 -9.79 -9.86 -12.27
C GLY A 65 -9.71 -11.18 -13.02
N THR A 66 -10.32 -12.24 -12.51
CA THR A 66 -10.35 -13.54 -13.19
C THR A 66 -11.11 -13.49 -14.51
N LEU A 67 -12.25 -12.79 -14.58
CA LEU A 67 -13.00 -12.60 -15.83
C LEU A 67 -12.17 -11.85 -16.88
N VAL A 68 -11.56 -10.72 -16.50
CA VAL A 68 -10.71 -9.92 -17.39
C VAL A 68 -9.48 -10.73 -17.84
N GLY A 69 -8.84 -11.47 -16.95
CA GLY A 69 -7.70 -12.30 -17.27
C GLY A 69 -8.04 -13.49 -18.18
N ALA A 70 -9.18 -14.15 -17.95
CA ALA A 70 -9.67 -15.22 -18.82
C ALA A 70 -10.01 -14.71 -20.22
N ALA A 71 -10.70 -13.56 -20.31
CA ALA A 71 -11.01 -12.91 -21.58
C ALA A 71 -9.74 -12.49 -22.33
N ALA A 72 -8.75 -11.93 -21.64
CA ALA A 72 -7.47 -11.55 -22.24
C ALA A 72 -6.67 -12.76 -22.72
N GLY A 73 -6.59 -13.83 -21.91
CA GLY A 73 -5.93 -15.07 -22.30
C GLY A 73 -6.57 -15.69 -23.55
N PHE A 74 -7.90 -15.76 -23.60
CA PHE A 74 -8.63 -16.23 -24.77
C PHE A 74 -8.43 -15.31 -25.99
N GLY A 75 -8.45 -13.99 -25.80
CA GLY A 75 -8.18 -13.02 -26.84
C GLY A 75 -6.79 -13.18 -27.45
N LEU A 76 -5.76 -13.42 -26.63
CA LEU A 76 -4.40 -13.69 -27.09
C LEU A 76 -4.32 -14.97 -27.92
N LEU A 77 -4.96 -16.05 -27.48
CA LEU A 77 -5.01 -17.32 -28.21
C LEU A 77 -5.74 -17.22 -29.56
N ARG A 78 -6.69 -16.29 -29.69
CA ARG A 78 -7.41 -16.00 -30.96
C ARG A 78 -6.64 -15.06 -31.87
N LEU A 79 -5.76 -14.23 -31.32
CA LEU A 79 -4.98 -13.25 -32.06
C LEU A 79 -3.83 -13.93 -32.84
N THR A 80 -3.15 -14.89 -32.23
CA THR A 80 -2.05 -15.63 -32.87
C THR A 80 -2.01 -17.07 -32.39
N GLY A 81 -1.77 -17.99 -33.33
CA GLY A 81 -1.44 -19.39 -33.03
C GLY A 81 0.05 -19.65 -32.88
N ASP A 82 0.92 -18.66 -33.15
CA ASP A 82 2.37 -18.80 -33.06
C ASP A 82 2.85 -18.61 -31.60
N PRO A 83 3.41 -19.66 -30.96
CA PRO A 83 3.98 -19.58 -29.62
C PRO A 83 5.02 -18.46 -29.44
N VAL A 84 5.82 -18.19 -30.48
CA VAL A 84 6.93 -17.22 -30.42
C VAL A 84 6.39 -15.79 -30.29
N LEU A 85 5.27 -15.48 -30.95
CA LEU A 85 4.59 -14.19 -30.83
C LEU A 85 3.68 -14.13 -29.59
N MET A 86 3.10 -15.26 -29.17
CA MET A 86 2.19 -15.31 -28.03
C MET A 86 2.88 -14.98 -26.70
N LEU A 87 4.10 -15.49 -26.47
CA LEU A 87 4.87 -15.27 -25.25
C LEU A 87 5.20 -13.78 -24.96
N PRO A 88 5.72 -12.97 -25.90
CA PRO A 88 5.94 -11.54 -25.66
C PRO A 88 4.63 -10.77 -25.47
N LEU A 89 3.54 -11.14 -26.17
CA LEU A 89 2.22 -10.52 -25.96
C LEU A 89 1.67 -10.80 -24.56
N LEU A 90 1.79 -12.05 -24.08
CA LEU A 90 1.48 -12.41 -22.70
C LEU A 90 2.36 -11.64 -21.72
N GLY A 91 3.66 -11.53 -22.01
CA GLY A 91 4.60 -10.73 -21.22
C GLY A 91 4.19 -9.26 -21.10
N ILE A 92 3.76 -8.64 -22.20
CA ILE A 92 3.24 -7.27 -22.21
C ILE A 92 1.99 -7.17 -21.33
N TRP A 93 1.02 -8.08 -21.50
CA TRP A 93 -0.20 -8.09 -20.70
C TRP A 93 0.08 -8.23 -19.19
N VAL A 94 0.91 -9.20 -18.82
CA VAL A 94 1.35 -9.43 -17.43
C VAL A 94 2.10 -8.21 -16.90
N GLY A 95 2.95 -7.60 -17.71
CA GLY A 95 3.70 -6.40 -17.35
C GLY A 95 2.79 -5.19 -17.11
N VAL A 96 1.78 -4.96 -17.96
CA VAL A 96 0.76 -3.93 -17.74
C VAL A 96 -0.02 -4.21 -16.46
N CYS A 97 -0.46 -5.45 -16.24
CA CYS A 97 -1.17 -5.84 -15.03
C CYS A 97 -0.32 -5.60 -13.78
N ALA A 98 0.95 -6.01 -13.77
CA ALA A 98 1.87 -5.81 -12.66
C ALA A 98 2.16 -4.32 -12.40
N ALA A 99 2.30 -3.50 -13.45
CA ALA A 99 2.40 -2.04 -13.30
C ALA A 99 1.14 -1.46 -12.66
N LEU A 100 -0.05 -1.88 -13.11
CA LEU A 100 -1.33 -1.47 -12.53
C LEU A 100 -1.45 -1.85 -11.06
N VAL A 101 -0.89 -2.97 -10.61
CA VAL A 101 -0.87 -3.33 -9.17
C VAL A 101 -0.15 -2.25 -8.35
N GLY A 102 0.98 -1.75 -8.83
CA GLY A 102 1.72 -0.67 -8.16
C GLY A 102 1.01 0.69 -8.22
N MET A 103 0.15 0.89 -9.21
CA MET A 103 -0.60 2.13 -9.40
C MET A 103 -1.92 2.19 -8.64
N LEU A 104 -2.60 1.05 -8.50
CA LEU A 104 -3.90 0.95 -7.86
C LEU A 104 -3.73 0.63 -6.36
N ARG A 105 -4.27 1.48 -5.47
CA ARG A 105 -4.19 1.27 -4.02
C ARG A 105 -5.26 0.30 -3.50
N GLY A 106 -4.94 -0.35 -2.39
CA GLY A 106 -5.88 -1.19 -1.62
C GLY A 106 -6.30 -2.45 -2.39
N VAL A 107 -7.58 -2.77 -2.32
CA VAL A 107 -8.19 -3.94 -2.95
C VAL A 107 -8.19 -3.89 -4.48
N HIS A 108 -8.06 -2.71 -5.09
CA HIS A 108 -8.15 -2.55 -6.55
C HIS A 108 -6.96 -3.19 -7.28
N GLY A 109 -5.75 -3.04 -6.72
CA GLY A 109 -4.54 -3.68 -7.27
C GLY A 109 -4.64 -5.20 -7.27
N TYR A 110 -5.45 -5.78 -6.38
CA TYR A 110 -5.70 -7.22 -6.38
C TYR A 110 -6.43 -7.70 -7.64
N GLY A 111 -7.32 -6.90 -8.22
CA GLY A 111 -7.99 -7.24 -9.48
C GLY A 111 -7.02 -7.32 -10.65
N ALA A 112 -6.11 -6.34 -10.78
CA ALA A 112 -5.06 -6.35 -11.79
C ALA A 112 -4.09 -7.54 -11.62
N LEU A 113 -3.72 -7.85 -10.38
CA LEU A 113 -2.92 -9.02 -10.04
C LEU A 113 -3.60 -10.31 -10.55
N MET A 114 -4.88 -10.48 -10.26
CA MET A 114 -5.67 -11.65 -10.69
C MET A 114 -5.85 -11.73 -12.22
N ALA A 115 -5.97 -10.58 -12.90
CA ALA A 115 -6.07 -10.54 -14.36
C ALA A 115 -4.78 -11.01 -15.05
N GLY A 116 -3.61 -10.57 -14.57
CA GLY A 116 -2.32 -11.02 -15.10
C GLY A 116 -2.09 -12.52 -14.87
N MET A 117 -2.26 -12.99 -13.63
CA MET A 117 -2.05 -14.41 -13.30
C MET A 117 -3.04 -15.32 -14.03
N THR A 118 -4.32 -14.94 -14.16
CA THR A 118 -5.31 -15.78 -14.84
C THR A 118 -5.03 -15.89 -16.33
N ALA A 119 -4.61 -14.80 -16.99
CA ALA A 119 -4.20 -14.85 -18.40
C ALA A 119 -3.02 -15.82 -18.60
N ALA A 120 -2.02 -15.80 -17.73
CA ALA A 120 -0.89 -16.73 -17.79
C ALA A 120 -1.32 -18.18 -17.55
N VAL A 121 -2.23 -18.43 -16.59
CA VAL A 121 -2.81 -19.77 -16.36
C VAL A 121 -3.56 -20.29 -17.59
N VAL A 122 -4.17 -19.42 -18.40
CA VAL A 122 -4.84 -19.86 -19.64
C VAL A 122 -3.85 -20.07 -20.78
N VAL A 123 -2.92 -19.13 -20.98
CA VAL A 123 -2.05 -19.11 -22.17
C VAL A 123 -0.91 -20.11 -22.08
N LEU A 124 -0.19 -20.20 -20.95
CA LEU A 124 1.00 -21.04 -20.86
C LEU A 124 0.70 -22.55 -21.09
N PRO A 125 -0.34 -23.14 -20.48
CA PRO A 125 -0.68 -24.54 -20.74
C PRO A 125 -1.18 -24.83 -22.15
N SER A 126 -1.82 -23.83 -22.75
CA SER A 126 -2.32 -23.93 -24.12
C SER A 126 -1.21 -23.94 -25.17
N LEU A 127 0.06 -23.68 -24.80
CA LEU A 127 1.21 -23.80 -25.71
C LEU A 127 1.50 -25.25 -26.06
N LEU A 128 1.29 -26.17 -25.12
CA LEU A 128 1.52 -27.61 -25.31
C LEU A 128 0.24 -28.36 -25.67
N TRP A 129 -0.90 -27.92 -25.11
CA TRP A 129 -2.21 -28.53 -25.33
C TRP A 129 -3.28 -27.49 -25.75
N PRO A 130 -3.22 -26.97 -26.99
CA PRO A 130 -4.11 -25.90 -27.45
C PRO A 130 -5.60 -26.24 -27.36
N GLU A 131 -5.96 -27.51 -27.51
CA GLU A 131 -7.34 -28.00 -27.49
C GLU A 131 -8.03 -27.83 -26.13
N HIS A 132 -7.27 -27.73 -25.04
CA HIS A 132 -7.80 -27.62 -23.67
C HIS A 132 -7.96 -26.17 -23.18
N ALA A 133 -7.56 -25.18 -23.99
CA ALA A 133 -7.53 -23.77 -23.59
C ALA A 133 -8.88 -23.23 -23.06
N ASN A 134 -9.97 -23.55 -23.76
CA ASN A 134 -11.31 -23.11 -23.41
C ASN A 134 -11.77 -23.73 -22.08
N ALA A 135 -11.54 -25.03 -21.93
CA ALA A 135 -11.89 -25.77 -20.71
C ALA A 135 -11.14 -25.19 -19.51
N LEU A 136 -9.87 -24.80 -19.70
CA LEU A 136 -9.06 -24.21 -18.64
C LEU A 136 -9.55 -22.82 -18.22
N ALA A 137 -9.91 -21.98 -19.19
CA ALA A 137 -10.45 -20.64 -18.92
C ALA A 137 -11.78 -20.72 -18.16
N VAL A 138 -12.70 -21.59 -18.59
CA VAL A 138 -13.98 -21.83 -17.92
C VAL A 138 -13.75 -22.36 -16.50
N ALA A 139 -12.89 -23.38 -16.36
CA ALA A 139 -12.54 -23.95 -15.06
C ALA A 139 -11.99 -22.89 -14.08
N ARG A 140 -11.18 -21.93 -14.54
CA ARG A 140 -10.69 -20.83 -13.69
C ARG A 140 -11.80 -19.92 -13.20
N VAL A 141 -12.76 -19.59 -14.06
CA VAL A 141 -13.92 -18.76 -13.69
C VAL A 141 -14.80 -19.52 -12.69
N GLU A 142 -15.16 -20.76 -13.00
CA GLU A 142 -16.00 -21.62 -12.14
C GLU A 142 -15.38 -21.85 -10.77
N CYS A 143 -14.12 -22.29 -10.72
CA CYS A 143 -13.40 -22.48 -9.45
C CYS A 143 -13.33 -21.19 -8.64
N THR A 144 -13.12 -20.05 -9.30
CA THR A 144 -13.06 -18.76 -8.61
C THR A 144 -14.41 -18.37 -8.03
N LEU A 145 -15.50 -18.54 -8.79
CA LEU A 145 -16.85 -18.27 -8.31
C LEU A 145 -17.23 -19.16 -7.13
N ILE A 146 -16.99 -20.47 -7.25
CA ILE A 146 -17.27 -21.44 -6.17
C ILE A 146 -16.48 -21.07 -4.91
N GLY A 147 -15.17 -20.84 -5.03
CA GLY A 147 -14.33 -20.50 -3.89
C GLY A 147 -14.72 -19.18 -3.23
N VAL A 148 -14.97 -18.12 -4.02
CA VAL A 148 -15.37 -16.80 -3.51
C VAL A 148 -16.74 -16.84 -2.84
N LEU A 149 -17.72 -17.52 -3.46
CA LEU A 149 -19.05 -17.66 -2.88
C LEU A 149 -18.98 -18.44 -1.56
N THR A 150 -18.26 -19.55 -1.55
CA THR A 150 -18.12 -20.40 -0.37
C THR A 150 -17.48 -19.66 0.80
N VAL A 151 -16.34 -18.97 0.60
CA VAL A 151 -15.70 -18.22 1.69
C VAL A 151 -16.58 -17.08 2.18
N THR A 152 -17.28 -16.40 1.27
CA THR A 152 -18.15 -15.27 1.63
C THR A 152 -19.34 -15.74 2.48
N LEU A 153 -19.97 -16.87 2.12
CA LEU A 153 -21.08 -17.43 2.88
C LEU A 153 -20.64 -18.05 4.22
N VAL A 154 -19.54 -18.80 4.23
CA VAL A 154 -19.09 -19.56 5.42
C VAL A 154 -18.34 -18.69 6.42
N THR A 155 -17.64 -17.64 5.98
CA THR A 155 -16.85 -16.81 6.89
C THR A 155 -17.42 -15.40 7.05
N GLY A 156 -18.09 -14.84 6.03
CA GLY A 156 -18.50 -13.44 5.99
C GLY A 156 -19.39 -13.00 7.15
N PHE A 157 -20.34 -13.85 7.58
CA PHE A 157 -21.22 -13.55 8.72
C PHE A 157 -20.45 -13.46 10.06
N TRP A 158 -19.40 -14.28 10.22
CA TRP A 158 -18.59 -14.30 11.44
C TRP A 158 -17.41 -13.32 11.39
N THR A 159 -17.04 -12.83 10.22
CA THR A 159 -15.99 -11.81 10.07
C THR A 159 -16.49 -10.49 10.65
N PRO A 160 -15.75 -9.88 11.60
CA PRO A 160 -16.15 -8.63 12.22
C PRO A 160 -16.05 -7.46 11.25
N ASP A 161 -16.73 -6.37 11.59
CA ASP A 161 -16.56 -5.10 10.89
C ASP A 161 -15.17 -4.51 11.17
N ALA A 162 -14.69 -3.66 10.27
CA ALA A 162 -13.45 -2.93 10.47
C ALA A 162 -13.53 -2.12 11.78
N PRO A 163 -12.46 -2.06 12.60
CA PRO A 163 -12.45 -1.37 13.89
C PRO A 163 -12.35 0.17 13.72
N ARG A 164 -13.27 0.76 12.92
CA ARG A 164 -13.28 2.18 12.54
C ARG A 164 -13.29 3.11 13.74
N ARG A 165 -14.10 2.80 14.77
CA ARG A 165 -14.16 3.60 16.00
C ARG A 165 -12.81 3.67 16.70
N ALA A 166 -12.12 2.53 16.82
CA ALA A 166 -10.79 2.49 17.42
C ALA A 166 -9.76 3.23 16.55
N PHE A 167 -9.85 3.09 15.23
CA PHE A 167 -9.00 3.83 14.28
C PHE A 167 -9.18 5.35 14.42
N TYR A 168 -10.42 5.85 14.42
CA TYR A 168 -10.70 7.28 14.61
C TYR A 168 -10.28 7.78 15.99
N ALA A 169 -10.47 6.99 17.04
CA ALA A 169 -9.97 7.33 18.38
C ALA A 169 -8.43 7.44 18.42
N ARG A 170 -7.71 6.57 17.68
CA ARG A 170 -6.25 6.67 17.52
C ARG A 170 -5.85 7.93 16.75
N LEU A 171 -6.58 8.31 15.70
CA LEU A 171 -6.33 9.57 14.97
C LEU A 171 -6.50 10.78 15.89
N SER A 172 -7.54 10.81 16.73
CA SER A 172 -7.71 11.85 17.74
C SER A 172 -6.62 11.84 18.81
N ALA A 173 -6.05 10.69 19.14
CA ALA A 173 -4.86 10.63 20.00
C ALA A 173 -3.64 11.26 19.31
N LEU A 174 -3.41 10.95 18.03
CA LEU A 174 -2.31 11.55 17.26
C LEU A 174 -2.46 13.07 17.10
N ALA A 175 -3.68 13.58 16.96
CA ALA A 175 -3.95 15.01 16.94
C ALA A 175 -3.55 15.68 18.26
N ARG A 176 -3.91 15.08 19.40
CA ARG A 176 -3.50 15.57 20.73
C ARG A 176 -2.00 15.48 20.98
N ASP A 177 -1.37 14.39 20.55
CA ASP A 177 0.09 14.25 20.60
C ASP A 177 0.78 15.35 19.77
N THR A 178 0.24 15.66 18.59
CA THR A 178 0.69 16.78 17.76
C THR A 178 0.63 18.11 18.51
N LEU A 179 -0.48 18.41 19.20
CA LEU A 179 -0.62 19.62 19.99
C LEU A 179 0.43 19.69 21.11
N SER A 180 0.71 18.56 21.77
CA SER A 180 1.73 18.50 22.84
C SER A 180 3.15 18.75 22.31
N VAL A 181 3.50 18.17 21.16
CA VAL A 181 4.81 18.37 20.52
C VAL A 181 4.93 19.79 19.97
N ALA A 182 3.84 20.37 19.45
CA ALA A 182 3.81 21.76 19.04
C ALA A 182 4.00 22.73 20.23
N ALA A 183 3.42 22.43 21.40
CA ALA A 183 3.67 23.22 22.61
C ALA A 183 5.16 23.19 23.01
N ASP A 184 5.80 22.03 22.95
CA ASP A 184 7.23 21.88 23.23
C ASP A 184 8.10 22.69 22.26
N ARG A 185 7.73 22.70 20.96
CA ARG A 185 8.38 23.52 19.94
C ARG A 185 8.27 25.02 20.23
N LEU A 186 7.08 25.49 20.63
CA LEU A 186 6.86 26.91 20.97
C LEU A 186 7.70 27.37 22.16
N ARG A 187 7.92 26.49 23.15
CA ARG A 187 8.77 26.79 24.32
C ARG A 187 10.24 26.91 23.98
N GLY A 188 10.65 26.52 22.77
CA GLY A 188 12.05 26.50 22.38
C GLY A 188 12.85 25.39 23.07
N LEU A 189 12.19 24.30 23.49
CA LEU A 189 12.88 23.11 23.99
C LEU A 189 13.88 22.59 22.96
N SER A 190 14.97 21.98 23.44
CA SER A 190 16.10 21.66 22.58
C SER A 190 15.68 20.75 21.41
N SER A 191 16.15 21.09 20.20
CA SER A 191 15.91 20.31 18.98
C SER A 191 16.08 18.78 19.13
N PRO A 192 17.08 18.25 19.87
CA PRO A 192 17.19 16.80 20.08
C PRO A 192 16.09 16.20 20.95
N GLU A 193 15.64 16.86 22.02
CA GLU A 193 14.60 16.33 22.92
C GLU A 193 13.24 16.25 22.22
N VAL A 194 12.89 17.29 21.46
CA VAL A 194 11.63 17.32 20.71
C VAL A 194 11.64 16.34 19.54
N ALA A 195 12.79 16.16 18.89
CA ALA A 195 12.95 15.22 17.78
C ALA A 195 12.69 13.75 18.18
N VAL A 196 12.96 13.38 19.44
CA VAL A 196 12.69 12.03 19.97
C VAL A 196 11.19 11.74 20.00
N ARG A 197 10.35 12.74 20.31
CA ARG A 197 8.88 12.60 20.34
C ARG A 197 8.23 12.79 18.97
N GLU A 198 8.77 13.69 18.17
CA GLU A 198 8.24 14.04 16.85
C GLU A 198 8.40 12.92 15.81
N ARG A 199 9.56 12.23 15.78
CA ARG A 199 9.80 11.17 14.80
C ARG A 199 8.77 10.03 14.89
N PRO A 200 8.50 9.43 16.06
CA PRO A 200 7.44 8.43 16.20
C PRO A 200 6.05 8.95 15.79
N LEU A 201 5.73 10.20 16.12
CA LEU A 201 4.46 10.83 15.76
C LEU A 201 4.28 10.90 14.23
N ILE A 202 5.30 11.39 13.52
CA ILE A 202 5.27 11.47 12.05
C ILE A 202 5.14 10.08 11.42
N HIS A 203 5.88 9.08 11.94
CA HIS A 203 5.74 7.70 11.49
C HIS A 203 4.35 7.13 11.77
N ALA A 204 3.74 7.47 12.91
CA ALA A 204 2.40 7.01 13.28
C ALA A 204 1.32 7.66 12.40
N LEU A 205 1.44 8.95 12.06
CA LEU A 205 0.56 9.63 11.11
C LEU A 205 0.62 8.96 9.71
N ALA A 206 1.83 8.75 9.20
CA ALA A 206 2.04 8.07 7.91
C ALA A 206 1.50 6.63 7.93
N GLY A 207 1.68 5.91 9.05
CA GLY A 207 1.13 4.57 9.27
C GLY A 207 -0.39 4.57 9.29
N ALA A 208 -1.02 5.54 9.96
CA ALA A 208 -2.47 5.66 10.03
C ALA A 208 -3.10 5.96 8.66
N GLN A 209 -2.46 6.79 7.82
CA GLN A 209 -2.91 7.02 6.44
C GLN A 209 -2.79 5.76 5.57
N ALA A 210 -1.72 4.98 5.74
CA ALA A 210 -1.56 3.70 5.04
C ALA A 210 -2.64 2.68 5.46
N GLU A 211 -3.03 2.68 6.74
CA GLU A 211 -4.10 1.83 7.28
C GLU A 211 -5.51 2.32 6.87
N ALA A 212 -5.71 3.63 6.68
CA ALA A 212 -7.01 4.24 6.47
C ALA A 212 -7.80 3.62 5.30
N GLY A 213 -7.14 3.35 4.18
CA GLY A 213 -7.76 2.71 3.02
C GLY A 213 -8.25 1.27 3.32
N LEU A 214 -7.55 0.56 4.20
CA LEU A 214 -7.94 -0.80 4.60
C LEU A 214 -9.12 -0.79 5.58
N VAL A 215 -9.14 0.19 6.50
CA VAL A 215 -10.21 0.34 7.51
C VAL A 215 -11.51 0.88 6.89
N SER A 216 -11.41 1.65 5.80
CA SER A 216 -12.54 2.22 5.08
C SER A 216 -13.23 1.25 4.11
N ALA A 217 -12.58 0.13 3.77
CA ALA A 217 -13.11 -0.85 2.83
C ALA A 217 -14.51 -1.36 3.21
N GLY A 218 -15.37 -1.49 2.19
CA GLY A 218 -16.77 -1.88 2.30
C GLY A 218 -17.69 -0.82 2.90
N SER A 219 -17.22 0.42 3.08
CA SER A 219 -18.01 1.52 3.61
C SER A 219 -17.87 2.78 2.75
N ILE A 220 -18.97 3.19 2.10
CA ILE A 220 -19.04 4.45 1.36
C ILE A 220 -18.65 5.63 2.27
N GLU A 221 -19.16 5.64 3.50
CA GLU A 221 -18.85 6.65 4.51
C GLU A 221 -17.37 6.61 4.93
N GLY A 222 -16.79 5.41 5.04
CA GLY A 222 -15.36 5.24 5.32
C GLY A 222 -14.49 5.87 4.24
N TYR A 223 -14.84 5.67 2.96
CA TYR A 223 -14.14 6.29 1.84
C TYR A 223 -14.31 7.80 1.81
N ARG A 224 -15.48 8.34 2.15
CA ARG A 224 -15.70 9.80 2.27
C ARG A 224 -14.79 10.42 3.32
N ARG A 225 -14.62 9.74 4.47
CA ARG A 225 -13.77 10.22 5.57
C ARG A 225 -12.27 10.10 5.33
N LEU A 226 -11.82 9.39 4.28
CA LEU A 226 -10.40 9.23 3.97
C LEU A 226 -9.71 10.60 3.78
N HIS A 227 -10.43 11.54 3.17
CA HIS A 227 -9.93 12.90 2.97
C HIS A 227 -9.64 13.63 4.29
N HIS A 228 -10.44 13.40 5.33
CA HIS A 228 -10.20 14.00 6.65
C HIS A 228 -8.96 13.41 7.33
N VAL A 229 -8.61 12.15 7.04
CA VAL A 229 -7.36 11.54 7.53
C VAL A 229 -6.15 12.23 6.92
N ASP A 230 -6.17 12.45 5.60
CA ASP A 230 -5.10 13.18 4.92
C ASP A 230 -5.02 14.64 5.42
N ALA A 231 -6.17 15.31 5.55
CA ALA A 231 -6.23 16.66 6.08
C ALA A 231 -5.66 16.78 7.50
N LEU A 232 -5.93 15.79 8.37
CA LEU A 232 -5.39 15.73 9.73
C LEU A 232 -3.85 15.64 9.71
N ALA A 233 -3.30 14.69 8.95
CA ALA A 233 -1.84 14.50 8.89
C ALA A 233 -1.12 15.75 8.38
N ILE A 234 -1.70 16.42 7.37
CA ILE A 234 -1.14 17.64 6.80
C ILE A 234 -1.27 18.82 7.74
N ALA A 235 -2.42 18.97 8.40
CA ALA A 235 -2.61 20.01 9.41
C ALA A 235 -1.68 19.78 10.61
N ALA A 236 -1.39 18.53 10.95
CA ALA A 236 -0.44 18.20 12.01
C ALA A 236 0.97 18.65 11.66
N LEU A 237 1.46 18.32 10.45
CA LEU A 237 2.75 18.82 9.96
C LEU A 237 2.81 20.35 9.91
N GLY A 238 1.74 21.01 9.46
CA GLY A 238 1.64 22.47 9.45
C GLY A 238 1.66 23.09 10.84
N THR A 239 1.00 22.45 11.81
CA THR A 239 0.98 22.90 13.21
C THR A 239 2.37 22.78 13.84
N LEU A 240 3.06 21.66 13.61
CA LEU A 240 4.44 21.45 14.07
C LEU A 240 5.42 22.44 13.42
N ALA A 241 5.26 22.70 12.12
CA ALA A 241 6.10 23.65 11.39
C ALA A 241 5.92 25.09 11.89
N ALA A 242 4.67 25.53 12.08
CA ALA A 242 4.35 26.87 12.59
C ALA A 242 4.82 27.05 14.04
N ALA A 243 4.62 26.05 14.89
CA ALA A 243 5.11 26.07 16.26
C ALA A 243 6.63 26.12 16.33
N GLY A 244 7.31 25.33 15.49
CA GLY A 244 8.76 25.31 15.39
C GLY A 244 9.35 26.63 14.92
N SER A 245 8.74 27.29 13.94
CA SER A 245 9.24 28.59 13.45
C SER A 245 9.05 29.69 14.49
N LEU A 246 7.89 29.76 15.14
CA LEU A 246 7.59 30.74 16.19
C LEU A 246 8.49 30.57 17.42
N GLY A 247 8.71 29.34 17.87
CA GLY A 247 9.59 29.03 19.00
C GLY A 247 11.06 29.36 18.72
N ALA A 248 11.51 29.17 17.48
CA ALA A 248 12.87 29.53 17.05
C ALA A 248 13.05 31.05 16.88
N GLU A 249 12.04 31.78 16.43
CA GLU A 249 12.10 33.22 16.23
C GLU A 249 12.24 33.99 17.56
N ARG A 250 11.50 33.59 18.58
CA ARG A 250 11.50 34.23 19.91
C ARG A 250 11.47 33.19 21.04
N PRO A 251 12.62 32.59 21.39
CA PRO A 251 12.68 31.58 22.45
C PRO A 251 12.22 32.16 23.79
N GLY A 252 11.33 31.45 24.49
CA GLY A 252 10.86 31.87 25.82
C GLY A 252 9.98 33.12 25.84
N HIS A 253 9.49 33.60 24.69
CA HIS A 253 8.59 34.76 24.65
C HIS A 253 7.27 34.46 25.39
N ALA A 254 6.71 35.47 26.07
CA ALA A 254 5.49 35.31 26.87
C ALA A 254 4.31 34.82 26.01
N GLU A 255 4.17 35.33 24.78
CA GLU A 255 3.14 34.88 23.83
C GLU A 255 3.31 33.41 23.44
N ASN A 256 4.54 32.98 23.16
CA ASN A 256 4.85 31.58 22.83
C ASN A 256 4.53 30.65 24.00
N THR A 257 4.81 31.09 25.23
CA THR A 257 4.50 30.34 26.46
C THR A 257 3.00 30.23 26.67
N ALA A 258 2.25 31.34 26.56
CA ALA A 258 0.80 31.35 26.67
C ALA A 258 0.12 30.48 25.61
N MET A 259 0.65 30.49 24.39
CA MET A 259 0.16 29.67 23.29
C MET A 259 0.50 28.18 23.49
N ALA A 260 1.69 27.85 23.99
CA ALA A 260 2.06 26.48 24.36
C ALA A 260 1.13 25.92 25.45
N GLU A 261 0.82 26.71 26.48
CA GLU A 261 -0.15 26.33 27.51
C GLU A 261 -1.55 26.11 26.94
N ALA A 262 -1.99 26.94 25.99
CA ALA A 262 -3.27 26.75 25.32
C ALA A 262 -3.31 25.44 24.50
N LEU A 263 -2.24 25.12 23.77
CA LEU A 263 -2.13 23.85 23.05
C LEU A 263 -2.14 22.65 24.01
N GLU A 264 -1.49 22.73 25.18
CA GLU A 264 -1.55 21.67 26.18
C GLU A 264 -2.93 21.51 26.81
N ARG A 265 -3.64 22.61 27.06
CA ARG A 265 -5.04 22.56 27.52
C ARG A 265 -5.93 21.88 26.48
N LEU A 266 -5.75 22.21 25.19
CA LEU A 266 -6.43 21.55 24.08
C LEU A 266 -6.07 20.06 23.98
N ALA A 267 -4.79 19.71 24.15
CA ALA A 267 -4.33 18.32 24.11
C ALA A 267 -4.95 17.46 25.23
N ARG A 268 -5.33 18.06 26.36
CA ARG A 268 -5.95 17.38 27.51
C ARG A 268 -7.48 17.36 27.47
N THR A 269 -8.11 18.20 26.66
CA THR A 269 -9.58 18.28 26.60
C THR A 269 -10.14 17.24 25.62
N PRO A 270 -11.14 16.43 26.03
CA PRO A 270 -11.83 15.55 25.11
C PRO A 270 -12.58 16.36 24.04
N ILE A 271 -12.41 16.01 22.77
CA ILE A 271 -13.09 16.67 21.65
C ILE A 271 -14.61 16.47 21.76
N GLY A 272 -15.36 17.56 21.57
CA GLY A 272 -16.83 17.58 21.71
C GLY A 272 -17.33 17.99 23.10
N ALA A 273 -16.44 18.21 24.07
CA ALA A 273 -16.82 18.84 25.33
C ALA A 273 -17.21 20.31 25.09
N PRO A 274 -18.32 20.80 25.67
CA PRO A 274 -18.66 22.23 25.61
C PRO A 274 -17.49 23.06 26.16
N GLY A 275 -16.92 23.94 25.34
CA GLY A 275 -15.72 24.73 25.65
C GLY A 275 -14.45 24.35 24.87
N ALA A 276 -14.45 23.26 24.09
CA ALA A 276 -13.30 22.92 23.22
C ALA A 276 -13.05 23.96 22.09
N GLU A 277 -14.05 24.80 21.79
CA GLU A 277 -14.00 25.84 20.75
C GLU A 277 -13.40 27.17 21.23
N SER A 278 -13.21 27.38 22.54
CA SER A 278 -12.60 28.61 23.03
C SER A 278 -11.08 28.53 22.91
N LEU A 279 -10.59 28.62 21.66
CA LEU A 279 -9.22 29.01 21.38
C LEU A 279 -8.95 30.36 22.08
N PRO A 280 -7.77 30.57 22.68
CA PRO A 280 -7.45 31.85 23.30
C PRO A 280 -7.62 32.99 22.28
N GLY A 281 -8.11 34.15 22.73
CA GLY A 281 -8.46 35.30 21.87
C GLY A 281 -7.29 35.95 21.10
N SER A 282 -6.08 35.41 21.18
CA SER A 282 -4.90 35.90 20.46
C SER A 282 -3.96 34.76 20.07
N LEU A 283 -4.38 33.89 19.14
CA LEU A 283 -3.46 32.99 18.45
C LEU A 283 -2.68 33.77 17.40
N HIS A 284 -1.38 33.51 17.30
CA HIS A 284 -0.59 34.05 16.20
C HIS A 284 -1.16 33.53 14.86
N PRO A 285 -1.39 34.38 13.84
CA PRO A 285 -2.03 33.99 12.57
C PRO A 285 -1.40 32.77 11.89
N ARG A 286 -0.07 32.63 12.01
CA ARG A 286 0.72 31.48 11.51
C ARG A 286 0.31 30.14 12.11
N LEU A 287 -0.06 30.11 13.39
CA LEU A 287 -0.49 28.90 14.08
C LEU A 287 -2.00 28.71 14.01
N ALA A 288 -2.76 29.81 13.95
CA ALA A 288 -4.22 29.77 13.91
C ALA A 288 -4.73 28.89 12.75
N GLU A 289 -4.31 29.16 11.51
CA GLU A 289 -4.83 28.42 10.34
C GLU A 289 -4.56 26.90 10.38
N PRO A 290 -3.31 26.41 10.56
CA PRO A 290 -3.07 24.96 10.63
C PRO A 290 -3.74 24.30 11.83
N LEU A 291 -3.84 25.00 12.97
CA LEU A 291 -4.54 24.50 14.15
C LEU A 291 -6.05 24.36 13.91
N HIS A 292 -6.70 25.36 13.30
CA HIS A 292 -8.11 25.26 12.93
C HIS A 292 -8.36 24.11 11.94
N ARG A 293 -7.47 23.91 10.97
CA ARG A 293 -7.54 22.76 10.05
C ARG A 293 -7.42 21.43 10.80
N LEU A 294 -6.51 21.33 11.77
CA LEU A 294 -6.32 20.13 12.59
C LEU A 294 -7.59 19.82 13.40
N LEU A 295 -8.13 20.81 14.11
CA LEU A 295 -9.33 20.66 14.94
C LEU A 295 -10.57 20.34 14.10
N ARG A 296 -10.73 20.96 12.92
CA ARG A 296 -11.83 20.64 11.98
C ARG A 296 -11.73 19.22 11.44
N ALA A 297 -10.53 18.77 11.06
CA ALA A 297 -10.30 17.42 10.57
C ALA A 297 -10.59 16.39 11.67
N GLU A 298 -10.20 16.69 12.91
CA GLU A 298 -10.49 15.84 14.08
C GLU A 298 -11.99 15.79 14.41
N ALA A 299 -12.67 16.94 14.44
CA ALA A 299 -14.11 17.02 14.67
C ALA A 299 -14.91 16.24 13.62
N ALA A 300 -14.45 16.20 12.37
CA ALA A 300 -15.09 15.43 11.30
C ALA A 300 -15.08 13.91 11.54
N PHE A 301 -14.20 13.39 12.40
CA PHE A 301 -14.24 11.98 12.79
C PHE A 301 -15.32 11.67 13.82
N VAL A 302 -15.64 12.64 14.67
CA VAL A 302 -16.58 12.53 15.80
C VAL A 302 -18.00 12.99 15.42
N GLY A 303 -18.13 13.92 14.46
CA GLY A 303 -19.40 14.53 14.04
C GLY A 303 -20.31 13.67 13.15
N GLU A 304 -21.48 14.23 12.81
CA GLU A 304 -22.52 13.53 12.03
C GLU A 304 -22.06 13.18 10.59
N PRO A 305 -22.40 11.98 10.08
CA PRO A 305 -22.00 11.51 8.74
C PRO A 305 -22.41 12.43 7.58
N ALA A 306 -23.50 13.18 7.73
CA ALA A 306 -24.02 14.06 6.68
C ALA A 306 -23.15 15.30 6.42
N ALA A 307 -22.31 15.70 7.38
CA ALA A 307 -21.36 16.81 7.24
C ALA A 307 -20.06 16.40 6.51
N ALA A 308 -19.81 15.09 6.36
CA ALA A 308 -18.67 14.54 5.62
C ALA A 308 -18.96 14.56 4.10
N ASP A 309 -19.16 15.75 3.55
CA ASP A 309 -19.39 15.93 2.13
C ASP A 309 -18.07 16.05 1.37
N ALA A 310 -17.80 15.10 0.47
CA ALA A 310 -16.70 15.19 -0.48
C ALA A 310 -16.78 16.46 -1.35
N ARG A 311 -17.95 17.12 -1.40
CA ARG A 311 -18.18 18.38 -2.12
C ARG A 311 -17.62 19.62 -1.41
N SER A 312 -17.25 19.57 -0.12
CA SER A 312 -16.66 20.74 0.56
C SER A 312 -15.29 21.16 -0.03
N PHE A 313 -14.65 20.27 -0.81
CA PHE A 313 -13.44 20.53 -1.60
C PHE A 313 -13.68 20.53 -3.12
N GLY A 314 -14.95 20.51 -3.55
CA GLY A 314 -15.38 20.53 -4.95
C GLY A 314 -15.33 19.17 -5.66
N PRO A 315 -15.94 19.05 -6.86
CA PRO A 315 -16.06 17.80 -7.64
C PRO A 315 -14.73 17.18 -8.11
N LYS A 316 -13.60 17.84 -7.83
CA LYS A 316 -12.25 17.43 -8.23
C LYS A 316 -11.43 16.83 -7.08
N ALA A 317 -11.97 16.65 -5.87
CA ALA A 317 -11.31 15.88 -4.82
C ALA A 317 -11.25 14.36 -5.15
N ALA A 318 -12.16 13.87 -6.00
CA ALA A 318 -12.07 12.55 -6.62
C ALA A 318 -10.82 12.37 -7.51
N LEU A 319 -10.15 13.48 -7.89
CA LEU A 319 -8.88 13.52 -8.63
C LEU A 319 -7.66 13.65 -7.72
N LEU A 320 -7.80 13.60 -6.38
CA LEU A 320 -6.69 13.24 -5.50
C LEU A 320 -6.39 11.74 -5.66
N ALA A 321 -6.11 11.34 -6.90
CA ALA A 321 -5.55 10.05 -7.22
C ALA A 321 -4.24 9.96 -6.44
N PRO A 322 -4.08 8.94 -5.57
CA PRO A 322 -2.83 8.72 -4.87
C PRO A 322 -1.72 8.64 -5.92
N HIS A 323 -0.68 9.47 -5.78
CA HIS A 323 0.42 9.47 -6.74
C HIS A 323 1.04 8.07 -6.79
N ALA A 324 0.71 7.27 -7.80
CA ALA A 324 1.51 6.10 -8.14
C ALA A 324 2.90 6.61 -8.57
N ASP A 325 3.96 5.85 -8.30
CA ASP A 325 5.26 6.10 -8.97
C ASP A 325 5.20 5.35 -10.30
N PRO A 326 4.89 6.01 -11.43
CA PRO A 326 4.67 5.32 -12.70
C PRO A 326 5.94 4.66 -13.21
N VAL A 327 7.12 5.18 -12.84
CA VAL A 327 8.40 4.61 -13.24
C VAL A 327 8.65 3.32 -12.47
N LEU A 328 8.43 3.33 -11.16
CA LEU A 328 8.55 2.11 -10.36
C LEU A 328 7.51 1.06 -10.77
N ALA A 329 6.28 1.49 -11.08
CA ALA A 329 5.24 0.62 -11.62
C ALA A 329 5.67 0.01 -12.96
N ALA A 330 6.20 0.82 -13.89
CA ALA A 330 6.72 0.33 -15.16
C ALA A 330 7.90 -0.64 -14.96
N GLU A 331 8.86 -0.35 -14.08
CA GLU A 331 9.96 -1.26 -13.74
C GLU A 331 9.44 -2.59 -13.17
N THR A 332 8.44 -2.56 -12.28
CA THR A 332 7.81 -3.78 -11.75
C THR A 332 7.11 -4.57 -12.86
N GLY A 333 6.45 -3.87 -13.78
CA GLY A 333 5.79 -4.45 -14.95
C GLY A 333 6.76 -5.11 -15.91
N LEU A 334 7.83 -4.41 -16.30
CA LEU A 334 8.85 -4.93 -17.20
C LEU A 334 9.53 -6.18 -16.64
N VAL A 335 9.81 -6.20 -15.33
CA VAL A 335 10.42 -7.38 -14.68
C VAL A 335 9.45 -8.56 -14.65
N ALA A 336 8.19 -8.37 -14.24
CA ALA A 336 7.23 -9.48 -14.16
C ALA A 336 6.85 -10.00 -15.56
N GLY A 337 6.59 -9.10 -16.50
CA GLY A 337 6.28 -9.42 -17.89
C GLY A 337 7.45 -10.07 -18.62
N GLY A 338 8.65 -9.52 -18.48
CA GLY A 338 9.87 -10.06 -19.06
C GLY A 338 10.24 -11.43 -18.47
N ALA A 339 10.12 -11.61 -17.15
CA ALA A 339 10.34 -12.90 -16.50
C ALA A 339 9.34 -13.96 -16.98
N THR A 340 8.06 -13.58 -17.16
CA THR A 340 7.02 -14.48 -17.67
C THR A 340 7.32 -14.90 -19.12
N ALA A 341 7.62 -13.95 -20.01
CA ALA A 341 7.93 -14.24 -21.40
C ALA A 341 9.21 -15.08 -21.54
N ALA A 342 10.26 -14.75 -20.78
CA ALA A 342 11.51 -15.49 -20.79
C ALA A 342 11.33 -16.93 -20.25
N ALA A 343 10.61 -17.10 -19.14
CA ALA A 343 10.35 -18.42 -18.58
C ALA A 343 9.49 -19.28 -19.52
N GLY A 344 8.47 -18.68 -20.17
CA GLY A 344 7.68 -19.36 -21.18
C GLY A 344 8.48 -19.74 -22.43
N ALA A 345 9.40 -18.87 -22.88
CA ALA A 345 10.29 -19.17 -24.00
C ALA A 345 11.26 -20.31 -23.67
N LEU A 346 11.84 -20.29 -22.46
CA LEU A 346 12.69 -21.38 -21.97
C LEU A 346 11.90 -22.69 -21.87
N ALA A 347 10.65 -22.64 -21.41
CA ALA A 347 9.78 -23.81 -21.37
C ALA A 347 9.56 -24.38 -22.78
N LEU A 348 9.19 -23.53 -23.74
CA LEU A 348 8.99 -23.91 -25.13
C LEU A 348 10.26 -24.52 -25.76
N LEU A 349 11.42 -23.90 -25.55
CA LEU A 349 12.71 -24.35 -26.10
C LEU A 349 13.21 -25.64 -25.45
N SER A 350 12.95 -25.83 -24.15
CA SER A 350 13.43 -27.00 -23.41
C SER A 350 12.75 -28.29 -23.84
N GLY A 351 11.50 -28.21 -24.32
CA GLY A 351 10.64 -29.37 -24.56
C GLY A 351 10.37 -30.21 -23.30
N TRP A 352 10.80 -29.75 -22.11
CA TRP A 352 10.60 -30.46 -20.84
C TRP A 352 9.17 -30.18 -20.37
N PRO A 353 8.26 -31.18 -20.33
CA PRO A 353 6.84 -30.91 -20.07
C PRO A 353 6.56 -30.12 -18.77
N PRO A 354 7.25 -30.38 -17.64
CA PRO A 354 7.09 -29.61 -16.40
C PRO A 354 7.64 -28.17 -16.46
N ALA A 355 8.38 -27.79 -17.50
CA ALA A 355 8.91 -26.43 -17.62
C ALA A 355 7.77 -25.39 -17.73
N GLU A 356 6.61 -25.79 -18.21
CA GLU A 356 5.41 -24.95 -18.24
C GLU A 356 4.93 -24.58 -16.83
N LEU A 357 4.89 -25.55 -15.90
CA LEU A 357 4.60 -25.29 -14.48
C LEU A 357 5.66 -24.37 -13.87
N THR A 358 6.91 -24.48 -14.31
CA THR A 358 7.98 -23.55 -13.91
C THR A 358 7.67 -22.13 -14.39
N ALA A 359 7.32 -21.96 -15.67
CA ALA A 359 6.96 -20.66 -16.25
C ALA A 359 5.74 -20.04 -15.58
N LEU A 360 4.72 -20.85 -15.30
CA LEU A 360 3.53 -20.43 -14.57
C LEU A 360 3.87 -19.98 -13.15
N GLY A 361 4.70 -20.75 -12.45
CA GLY A 361 5.21 -20.40 -11.12
C GLY A 361 6.00 -19.09 -11.13
N VAL A 362 6.89 -18.89 -12.11
CA VAL A 362 7.66 -17.64 -12.26
C VAL A 362 6.72 -16.45 -12.46
N CYS A 363 5.69 -16.59 -13.29
CA CYS A 363 4.68 -15.55 -13.47
C CYS A 363 3.97 -15.22 -12.14
N ILE A 364 3.41 -16.22 -11.46
CA ILE A 364 2.64 -16.03 -10.22
C ILE A 364 3.52 -15.41 -9.12
N PHE A 365 4.69 -16.00 -8.86
CA PHE A 365 5.55 -15.56 -7.76
C PHE A 365 6.18 -14.19 -8.04
N SER A 366 6.56 -13.88 -9.29
CA SER A 366 7.11 -12.56 -9.63
C SER A 366 6.06 -11.46 -9.50
N MET A 367 4.82 -11.72 -9.89
CA MET A 367 3.71 -10.79 -9.69
C MET A 367 3.43 -10.56 -8.20
N ILE A 368 3.30 -11.63 -7.41
CA ILE A 368 3.07 -11.52 -5.95
C ILE A 368 4.20 -10.73 -5.28
N LEU A 369 5.45 -11.10 -5.55
CA LEU A 369 6.62 -10.44 -4.96
C LEU A 369 6.73 -8.97 -5.38
N GLY A 370 6.32 -8.65 -6.61
CA GLY A 370 6.24 -7.29 -7.13
C GLY A 370 5.24 -6.38 -6.39
N THR A 371 4.22 -6.96 -5.75
CA THR A 371 3.25 -6.22 -4.93
C THR A 371 3.79 -5.84 -3.54
N LEU A 372 4.82 -6.54 -3.07
CA LEU A 372 5.32 -6.41 -1.71
C LEU A 372 6.29 -5.24 -1.59
N PRO A 373 6.25 -4.48 -0.48
CA PRO A 373 7.15 -3.33 -0.28
C PRO A 373 8.64 -3.69 -0.36
N SER A 374 8.99 -4.91 0.08
CA SER A 374 10.36 -5.41 0.14
C SER A 374 10.44 -6.88 -0.31
N ALA A 375 10.69 -7.07 -1.60
CA ALA A 375 10.92 -8.39 -2.20
C ALA A 375 11.97 -9.21 -1.43
N ARG A 376 13.07 -8.55 -1.02
CA ARG A 376 14.17 -9.16 -0.27
C ARG A 376 13.75 -9.70 1.11
N ALA A 377 12.83 -9.03 1.80
CA ALA A 377 12.36 -9.47 3.11
C ALA A 377 11.29 -10.58 2.99
N ALA A 378 10.47 -10.53 1.95
CA ALA A 378 9.40 -11.50 1.71
C ALA A 378 9.91 -12.83 1.12
N ALA A 379 10.92 -12.78 0.25
CA ALA A 379 11.39 -13.94 -0.51
C ALA A 379 11.72 -15.19 0.36
N PRO A 380 12.45 -15.09 1.50
CA PRO A 380 12.73 -16.25 2.33
C PRO A 380 11.47 -16.90 2.93
N THR A 381 10.52 -16.06 3.36
CA THR A 381 9.26 -16.56 3.95
C THR A 381 8.38 -17.23 2.89
N MET A 382 8.32 -16.67 1.68
CA MET A 382 7.60 -17.25 0.55
C MET A 382 8.25 -18.58 0.14
N LEU A 383 9.58 -18.62 0.03
CA LEU A 383 10.33 -19.85 -0.28
C LEU A 383 10.07 -20.96 0.75
N ALA A 384 10.10 -20.64 2.04
CA ALA A 384 9.79 -21.59 3.11
C ALA A 384 8.34 -22.11 3.02
N GLY A 385 7.37 -21.23 2.76
CA GLY A 385 5.97 -21.58 2.58
C GLY A 385 5.75 -22.52 1.39
N VAL A 386 6.25 -22.14 0.21
CA VAL A 386 6.14 -22.96 -1.02
C VAL A 386 6.79 -24.33 -0.82
N THR A 387 7.99 -24.38 -0.23
CA THR A 387 8.72 -25.63 0.00
C THR A 387 7.94 -26.56 0.94
N ALA A 388 7.39 -26.02 2.03
CA ALA A 388 6.55 -26.78 2.95
C ALA A 388 5.28 -27.31 2.26
N GLY A 389 4.60 -26.48 1.47
CA GLY A 389 3.41 -26.88 0.71
C GLY A 389 3.69 -28.00 -0.29
N VAL A 390 4.79 -27.90 -1.05
CA VAL A 390 5.22 -28.93 -2.01
C VAL A 390 5.62 -30.23 -1.30
N ALA A 391 6.35 -30.15 -0.19
CA ALA A 391 6.73 -31.33 0.59
C ALA A 391 5.50 -32.09 1.11
N VAL A 392 4.50 -31.37 1.64
CA VAL A 392 3.24 -31.96 2.08
C VAL A 392 2.44 -32.54 0.91
N ALA A 393 2.46 -31.88 -0.26
CA ALA A 393 1.82 -32.40 -1.47
C ALA A 393 2.48 -33.69 -1.97
N LEU A 394 3.81 -33.81 -1.91
CA LEU A 394 4.52 -35.04 -2.24
C LEU A 394 4.11 -36.19 -1.31
N LEU A 395 4.03 -35.94 0.00
CA LEU A 395 3.54 -36.93 0.96
C LEU A 395 2.10 -37.36 0.63
N TYR A 396 1.23 -36.41 0.27
CA TYR A 396 -0.13 -36.72 -0.16
C TYR A 396 -0.16 -37.58 -1.44
N ARG A 397 0.59 -37.20 -2.48
CA ARG A 397 0.61 -37.89 -3.79
C ARG A 397 1.19 -39.30 -3.71
N PHE A 398 2.15 -39.56 -2.82
CA PHE A 398 2.75 -40.88 -2.66
C PHE A 398 2.04 -41.78 -1.64
N LEU A 399 1.56 -41.22 -0.52
CA LEU A 399 1.04 -42.03 0.60
C LEU A 399 -0.48 -42.12 0.64
N VAL A 400 -1.20 -41.15 0.06
CA VAL A 400 -2.65 -41.02 0.22
C VAL A 400 -3.37 -41.19 -1.11
N GLN A 401 -3.02 -40.37 -2.10
CA GLN A 401 -3.73 -40.31 -3.39
C GLN A 401 -3.82 -41.66 -4.14
N PRO A 402 -2.82 -42.56 -4.12
CA PRO A 402 -2.91 -43.85 -4.80
C PRO A 402 -4.01 -44.77 -4.25
N HIS A 403 -4.45 -44.52 -3.01
CA HIS A 403 -5.51 -45.29 -2.35
C HIS A 403 -6.90 -44.63 -2.51
N VAL A 404 -6.99 -43.50 -3.22
CA VAL A 404 -8.24 -42.76 -3.42
C VAL A 404 -8.91 -43.21 -4.72
N ALA A 405 -10.05 -43.89 -4.60
CA ALA A 405 -10.77 -44.43 -5.75
C ALA A 405 -12.07 -43.66 -6.10
N THR A 406 -12.60 -42.84 -5.20
CA THR A 406 -13.90 -42.18 -5.38
C THR A 406 -13.86 -40.71 -4.96
N VAL A 407 -14.74 -39.89 -5.54
CA VAL A 407 -14.82 -38.45 -5.25
C VAL A 407 -15.05 -38.17 -3.76
N PRO A 408 -15.93 -38.87 -3.02
CA PRO A 408 -16.09 -38.64 -1.58
C PRO A 408 -14.81 -38.93 -0.79
N VAL A 409 -14.07 -40.00 -1.14
CA VAL A 409 -12.79 -40.33 -0.50
C VAL A 409 -11.73 -39.28 -0.83
N LEU A 410 -11.74 -38.72 -2.05
CA LEU A 410 -10.85 -37.61 -2.44
C LEU A 410 -11.12 -36.34 -1.62
N ILE A 411 -12.38 -36.02 -1.37
CA ILE A 411 -12.76 -34.86 -0.54
C ILE A 411 -12.28 -35.08 0.90
N LEU A 412 -12.51 -36.28 1.44
CA LEU A 412 -12.09 -36.64 2.81
C LEU A 412 -10.56 -36.71 2.95
N SER A 413 -9.83 -37.17 1.93
CA SER A 413 -8.37 -37.30 1.98
C SER A 413 -7.65 -35.96 2.04
N VAL A 414 -8.19 -34.92 1.41
CA VAL A 414 -7.61 -33.56 1.39
C VAL A 414 -7.95 -32.76 2.65
N LEU A 415 -9.10 -33.04 3.28
CA LEU A 415 -9.59 -32.34 4.48
C LEU A 415 -8.56 -32.17 5.62
N PRO A 416 -7.82 -33.21 6.08
CA PRO A 416 -6.86 -33.05 7.18
C PRO A 416 -5.77 -32.02 6.86
N PHE A 417 -5.33 -31.95 5.61
CA PHE A 417 -4.34 -30.97 5.15
C PHE A 417 -4.89 -29.55 5.16
N LEU A 418 -6.15 -29.37 4.73
CA LEU A 418 -6.83 -28.07 4.78
C LEU A 418 -7.08 -27.61 6.23
N LEU A 419 -7.40 -28.53 7.14
CA LEU A 419 -7.55 -28.21 8.58
C LEU A 419 -6.24 -27.69 9.17
N VAL A 420 -5.12 -28.40 8.95
CA VAL A 420 -3.80 -27.93 9.37
C VAL A 420 -3.45 -26.59 8.72
N GLY A 421 -3.73 -26.45 7.42
CA GLY A 421 -3.53 -25.21 6.67
C GLY A 421 -4.30 -24.01 7.23
N GLY A 422 -5.54 -24.21 7.68
CA GLY A 422 -6.36 -23.15 8.27
C GLY A 422 -5.89 -22.72 9.65
N LEU A 423 -5.46 -23.67 10.48
CA LEU A 423 -4.83 -23.35 11.76
C LEU A 423 -3.50 -22.61 11.56
N ALA A 424 -2.67 -23.06 10.62
CA ALA A 424 -1.40 -22.40 10.29
C ALA A 424 -1.61 -20.97 9.76
N ARG A 425 -2.69 -20.72 9.02
CA ARG A 425 -3.02 -19.41 8.44
C ARG A 425 -3.42 -18.36 9.48
N THR A 426 -3.92 -18.78 10.63
CA THR A 426 -4.41 -17.90 11.71
C THR A 426 -3.40 -17.69 12.85
N SER A 427 -2.35 -18.51 12.90
CA SER A 427 -1.23 -18.34 13.83
C SER A 427 -0.40 -17.10 13.48
N ARG A 428 -0.08 -16.27 14.47
CA ARG A 428 0.71 -15.04 14.28
C ARG A 428 2.10 -15.30 13.68
N ARG A 429 2.68 -16.48 13.94
CA ARG A 429 4.04 -16.84 13.49
C ARG A 429 4.05 -17.41 12.07
N THR A 430 3.00 -18.14 11.69
CA THR A 430 2.98 -18.92 10.44
C THR A 430 2.02 -18.35 9.40
N ALA A 431 1.21 -17.33 9.73
CA ALA A 431 0.17 -16.78 8.85
C ALA A 431 0.66 -16.43 7.43
N ALA A 432 1.82 -15.77 7.33
CA ALA A 432 2.39 -15.38 6.04
C ALA A 432 2.84 -16.60 5.20
N PRO A 433 3.81 -17.43 5.65
CA PRO A 433 4.24 -18.59 4.87
C PRO A 433 3.15 -19.66 4.68
N ALA A 434 2.15 -19.73 5.58
CA ALA A 434 1.04 -20.68 5.46
C ALA A 434 0.11 -20.37 4.26
N LEU A 435 0.01 -19.10 3.84
CA LEU A 435 -0.76 -18.77 2.64
C LEU A 435 -0.15 -19.45 1.41
N ASP A 436 1.16 -19.28 1.22
CA ASP A 436 1.89 -19.87 0.09
C ASP A 436 1.95 -21.39 0.21
N ALA A 437 2.12 -21.92 1.42
CA ALA A 437 2.06 -23.37 1.66
C ALA A 437 0.71 -23.96 1.25
N ASN A 438 -0.41 -23.34 1.62
CA ASN A 438 -1.75 -23.81 1.24
C ASN A 438 -1.98 -23.70 -0.28
N MET A 439 -1.55 -22.61 -0.91
CA MET A 439 -1.64 -22.45 -2.38
C MET A 439 -0.84 -23.52 -3.11
N CYS A 440 0.43 -23.68 -2.75
CA CYS A 440 1.33 -24.61 -3.41
C CYS A 440 1.04 -26.06 -3.08
N PHE A 441 0.50 -26.37 -1.90
CA PHE A 441 -0.07 -27.68 -1.62
C PHE A 441 -1.19 -28.00 -2.61
N LEU A 442 -2.15 -27.08 -2.81
CA LEU A 442 -3.26 -27.31 -3.76
C LEU A 442 -2.75 -27.45 -5.21
N LEU A 443 -1.79 -26.62 -5.64
CA LEU A 443 -1.18 -26.73 -6.98
C LEU A 443 -0.41 -28.04 -7.18
N ALA A 444 0.46 -28.41 -6.22
CA ALA A 444 1.37 -29.54 -6.35
C ALA A 444 0.70 -30.89 -6.08
N SER A 445 -0.31 -30.92 -5.20
CA SER A 445 -1.04 -32.15 -4.85
C SER A 445 -1.87 -32.68 -6.01
N GLN A 446 -2.32 -31.79 -6.91
CA GLN A 446 -3.20 -32.12 -8.05
C GLN A 446 -4.25 -33.16 -7.65
N ALA A 447 -5.02 -32.85 -6.61
CA ALA A 447 -6.02 -33.76 -6.04
C ALA A 447 -7.17 -33.98 -7.03
N VAL A 448 -6.95 -34.88 -8.00
CA VAL A 448 -7.85 -35.22 -9.11
C VAL A 448 -8.00 -36.75 -9.23
N LEU A 449 -9.03 -37.17 -9.96
CA LEU A 449 -9.27 -38.56 -10.33
C LEU A 449 -9.35 -38.67 -11.87
N PRO A 450 -8.74 -39.71 -12.48
CA PRO A 450 -7.88 -40.72 -11.87
C PRO A 450 -6.57 -40.13 -11.34
N ALA A 451 -5.99 -40.75 -10.32
CA ALA A 451 -4.74 -40.30 -9.71
C ALA A 451 -3.56 -40.51 -10.68
N VAL A 452 -2.70 -39.49 -10.81
CA VAL A 452 -1.41 -39.63 -11.50
C VAL A 452 -0.46 -40.34 -10.53
N THR A 453 -0.12 -41.59 -10.83
CA THR A 453 0.72 -42.44 -9.96
C THR A 453 2.17 -42.55 -10.40
N ASP A 454 2.54 -42.02 -11.58
CA ASP A 454 3.91 -42.06 -12.08
C ASP A 454 4.85 -41.21 -11.19
N PRO A 455 5.82 -41.82 -10.48
CA PRO A 455 6.74 -41.09 -9.61
C PRO A 455 7.57 -40.05 -10.35
N ALA A 456 7.93 -40.30 -11.62
CA ALA A 456 8.75 -39.39 -12.40
C ALA A 456 7.98 -38.09 -12.68
N VAL A 457 6.71 -38.19 -13.08
CA VAL A 457 5.83 -37.03 -13.29
C VAL A 457 5.60 -36.27 -11.99
N ILE A 458 5.28 -36.97 -10.89
CA ILE A 458 5.05 -36.36 -9.57
C ILE A 458 6.27 -35.55 -9.10
N LEU A 459 7.46 -36.14 -9.20
CA LEU A 459 8.71 -35.49 -8.79
C LEU A 459 9.07 -34.33 -9.72
N ALA A 460 8.86 -34.48 -11.03
CA ALA A 460 9.19 -33.44 -12.00
C ALA A 460 8.26 -32.21 -11.87
N ASP A 461 6.96 -32.40 -11.67
CA ASP A 461 6.01 -31.30 -11.39
C ASP A 461 6.38 -30.55 -10.10
N SER A 462 6.76 -31.31 -9.07
CA SER A 462 7.15 -30.74 -7.77
C SER A 462 8.47 -29.98 -7.88
N ALA A 463 9.45 -30.52 -8.63
CA ALA A 463 10.72 -29.87 -8.91
C ALA A 463 10.53 -28.58 -9.73
N ALA A 464 9.61 -28.58 -10.70
CA ALA A 464 9.28 -27.39 -11.49
C ALA A 464 8.76 -26.23 -10.62
N LEU A 465 7.85 -26.51 -9.67
CA LEU A 465 7.33 -25.47 -8.77
C LEU A 465 8.40 -24.95 -7.80
N LEU A 466 9.26 -25.84 -7.29
CA LEU A 466 10.41 -25.48 -6.45
C LEU A 466 11.45 -24.64 -7.21
N LEU A 467 11.71 -24.99 -8.47
CA LEU A 467 12.60 -24.24 -9.36
C LEU A 467 12.06 -22.83 -9.61
N ALA A 468 10.75 -22.70 -9.87
CA ALA A 468 10.12 -21.40 -10.08
C ALA A 468 10.29 -20.46 -8.88
N ILE A 469 10.01 -20.93 -7.66
CA ILE A 469 10.18 -20.11 -6.45
C ILE A 469 11.65 -19.84 -6.18
N ALA A 470 12.56 -20.79 -6.42
CA ALA A 470 13.99 -20.58 -6.24
C ALA A 470 14.52 -19.47 -7.16
N LEU A 471 14.14 -19.48 -8.44
CA LEU A 471 14.51 -18.44 -9.41
C LEU A 471 13.98 -17.06 -8.99
N VAL A 472 12.71 -16.96 -8.61
CA VAL A 472 12.10 -15.69 -8.21
C VAL A 472 12.65 -15.19 -6.87
N ALA A 473 12.87 -16.09 -5.89
CA ALA A 473 13.47 -15.74 -4.61
C ALA A 473 14.93 -15.30 -4.78
N ALA A 474 15.72 -15.98 -5.62
CA ALA A 474 17.07 -15.57 -5.95
C ALA A 474 17.08 -14.17 -6.58
N ALA A 475 16.20 -13.89 -7.54
CA ALA A 475 16.06 -12.55 -8.10
C ALA A 475 15.67 -11.52 -7.02
N GLY A 476 14.74 -11.85 -6.12
CA GLY A 476 14.33 -10.97 -5.02
C GLY A 476 15.43 -10.70 -3.97
N LEU A 477 16.36 -11.63 -3.78
CA LEU A 477 17.48 -11.53 -2.83
C LEU A 477 18.72 -10.87 -3.44
N LEU A 478 19.02 -11.16 -4.71
CA LEU A 478 20.19 -10.67 -5.44
C LEU A 478 19.98 -9.27 -6.01
N LEU A 479 18.76 -8.93 -6.43
CA LEU A 479 18.50 -7.60 -6.97
C LEU A 479 18.50 -6.55 -5.84
N PRO A 480 19.10 -5.37 -6.07
CA PRO A 480 19.17 -4.32 -5.06
C PRO A 480 17.78 -3.86 -4.63
N SER A 481 17.62 -3.61 -3.32
CA SER A 481 16.34 -3.14 -2.76
C SER A 481 15.87 -1.87 -3.46
N ARG A 482 14.58 -1.83 -3.82
CA ARG A 482 13.94 -0.68 -4.44
C ARG A 482 13.59 0.42 -3.43
N ALA A 483 13.58 0.11 -2.14
CA ALA A 483 13.24 1.05 -1.05
C ALA A 483 14.10 2.34 -1.03
N PRO A 484 15.44 2.29 -1.06
CA PRO A 484 16.27 3.50 -1.06
C PRO A 484 16.10 4.33 -2.34
N ARG A 485 15.89 3.69 -3.50
CA ARG A 485 15.61 4.40 -4.76
C ARG A 485 14.28 5.14 -4.69
N ARG A 486 13.26 4.51 -4.09
CA ARG A 486 11.93 5.10 -3.87
C ARG A 486 11.99 6.29 -2.92
N ALA A 487 12.71 6.18 -1.81
CA ALA A 487 12.91 7.28 -0.87
C ALA A 487 13.64 8.47 -1.53
N ARG A 488 14.71 8.22 -2.30
CA ARG A 488 15.43 9.26 -3.06
C ARG A 488 14.56 9.93 -4.13
N ARG A 489 13.76 9.16 -4.88
CA ARG A 489 12.81 9.73 -5.86
C ARG A 489 11.73 10.56 -5.19
N ALA A 490 11.21 10.13 -4.04
CA ALA A 490 10.27 10.92 -3.26
C ALA A 490 10.92 12.23 -2.78
N ALA A 491 12.15 12.19 -2.28
CA ALA A 491 12.91 13.38 -1.89
C ALA A 491 13.14 14.34 -3.09
N ARG A 492 13.55 13.82 -4.25
CA ARG A 492 13.63 14.60 -5.51
C ARG A 492 12.32 15.29 -5.84
N ALA A 493 11.22 14.55 -5.78
CA ALA A 493 9.89 15.08 -6.07
C ALA A 493 9.46 16.15 -5.06
N VAL A 494 9.88 16.07 -3.79
CA VAL A 494 9.70 17.14 -2.79
C VAL A 494 10.43 18.40 -3.24
N GLY A 495 11.73 18.30 -3.57
CA GLY A 495 12.53 19.44 -4.04
C GLY A 495 11.98 20.06 -5.33
N GLU A 496 11.57 19.24 -6.31
CA GLU A 496 10.94 19.68 -7.56
C GLU A 496 9.62 20.40 -7.32
N THR A 497 8.80 19.86 -6.41
CA THR A 497 7.51 20.45 -6.08
C THR A 497 7.72 21.82 -5.42
N LEU A 498 8.63 21.93 -4.45
CA LEU A 498 8.95 23.19 -3.78
C LEU A 498 9.53 24.23 -4.76
N ALA A 499 10.44 23.83 -5.66
CA ALA A 499 10.99 24.74 -6.68
C ALA A 499 9.92 25.20 -7.67
N ALA A 500 9.04 24.28 -8.10
CA ALA A 500 7.93 24.61 -8.97
C ALA A 500 6.86 25.47 -8.28
N MET A 501 6.70 25.38 -6.95
CA MET A 501 5.86 26.28 -6.17
C MET A 501 6.44 27.69 -6.17
N ALA A 502 7.75 27.83 -5.99
CA ALA A 502 8.42 29.14 -5.99
C ALA A 502 8.39 29.80 -7.39
N ALA A 503 8.58 29.03 -8.45
CA ALA A 503 8.68 29.55 -9.82
C ALA A 503 7.33 29.98 -10.46
N ARG A 504 6.19 29.54 -9.90
CA ARG A 504 4.87 29.76 -10.52
C ARG A 504 4.16 30.97 -9.89
N PRO A 505 3.46 31.81 -10.69
CA PRO A 505 2.73 32.96 -10.15
C PRO A 505 1.63 32.55 -9.15
N GLY A 506 1.63 33.13 -7.95
CA GLY A 506 0.70 32.79 -6.86
C GLY A 506 -0.57 33.65 -6.76
N ALA A 507 -0.69 34.74 -7.53
CA ALA A 507 -1.68 35.79 -7.26
C ALA A 507 -3.14 35.43 -7.61
N SER A 508 -3.40 34.47 -8.51
CA SER A 508 -4.77 34.18 -8.96
C SER A 508 -5.58 33.31 -7.96
N PRO A 509 -6.92 33.42 -7.92
CA PRO A 509 -7.76 32.54 -7.10
C PRO A 509 -7.57 31.04 -7.43
N GLU A 510 -7.33 30.74 -8.71
CA GLU A 510 -7.00 29.40 -9.19
C GLU A 510 -5.62 28.93 -8.70
N ALA A 511 -4.66 29.85 -8.56
CA ALA A 511 -3.35 29.57 -7.97
C ALA A 511 -3.49 29.24 -6.48
N ARG A 512 -4.35 29.94 -5.72
CA ARG A 512 -4.62 29.61 -4.30
C ARG A 512 -5.25 28.22 -4.11
N SER A 513 -6.27 27.87 -4.90
CA SER A 513 -6.86 26.52 -4.90
C SER A 513 -5.84 25.44 -5.28
N ARG A 514 -4.93 25.76 -6.20
CA ARG A 514 -3.83 24.89 -6.62
C ARG A 514 -2.78 24.71 -5.53
N SER A 515 -2.40 25.78 -4.83
CA SER A 515 -1.44 25.76 -3.72
C SER A 515 -1.88 24.83 -2.60
N GLY A 516 -3.17 24.80 -2.25
CA GLY A 516 -3.71 23.82 -1.31
C GLY A 516 -3.49 22.37 -1.78
N ARG A 517 -3.80 22.07 -3.05
CA ARG A 517 -3.55 20.73 -3.63
C ARG A 517 -2.07 20.36 -3.67
N VAL A 518 -1.19 21.31 -3.97
CA VAL A 518 0.24 21.09 -4.02
C VAL A 518 0.80 20.85 -2.63
N MET A 519 0.30 21.55 -1.61
CA MET A 519 0.67 21.31 -0.21
C MET A 519 0.21 19.92 0.27
N LEU A 520 -0.99 19.49 -0.14
CA LEU A 520 -1.44 18.11 0.13
C LEU A 520 -0.52 17.08 -0.52
N ARG A 521 -0.12 17.31 -1.78
CA ARG A 521 0.83 16.45 -2.48
C ARG A 521 2.22 16.45 -1.81
N LEU A 522 2.67 17.61 -1.32
CA LEU A 522 3.95 17.76 -0.64
C LEU A 522 4.00 16.92 0.64
N GLY A 523 2.94 16.96 1.48
CA GLY A 523 2.82 16.12 2.67
C GLY A 523 2.95 14.62 2.33
N LEU A 524 2.22 14.15 1.32
CA LEU A 524 2.28 12.76 0.85
C LEU A 524 3.65 12.35 0.29
N LEU A 525 4.39 13.26 -0.33
CA LEU A 525 5.75 13.01 -0.84
C LEU A 525 6.77 12.97 0.30
N ILE A 526 6.65 13.89 1.24
CA ILE A 526 7.47 13.96 2.45
C ILE A 526 7.35 12.66 3.24
N GLU A 527 6.13 12.16 3.48
CA GLU A 527 5.90 10.86 4.14
C GLU A 527 6.63 9.70 3.45
N ARG A 528 6.65 9.66 2.11
CA ARG A 528 7.34 8.60 1.35
C ARG A 528 8.85 8.70 1.45
N ALA A 529 9.39 9.91 1.55
CA ALA A 529 10.81 10.13 1.77
C ALA A 529 11.24 9.72 3.20
N ILE A 530 10.31 9.71 4.16
CA ILE A 530 10.48 9.25 5.56
C ILE A 530 10.30 7.75 5.72
N GLY A 531 10.05 6.99 4.64
CA GLY A 531 9.84 5.55 4.71
C GLY A 531 10.92 4.78 5.50
N PRO A 532 10.79 3.46 5.67
CA PRO A 532 11.63 2.64 6.57
C PRO A 532 13.16 2.86 6.43
N ASP A 533 13.62 3.31 5.27
CA ASP A 533 14.98 3.81 5.03
C ASP A 533 14.98 5.33 4.74
N PRO A 534 14.92 6.20 5.77
CA PRO A 534 14.83 7.64 5.56
C PRO A 534 16.16 8.21 5.05
N VAL A 535 16.10 9.33 4.33
CA VAL A 535 17.31 10.11 4.00
C VAL A 535 17.89 10.69 5.31
N PRO A 536 19.12 10.33 5.72
CA PRO A 536 19.69 10.81 6.98
C PRO A 536 19.73 12.34 7.04
N GLY A 537 19.29 12.93 8.15
CA GLY A 537 19.36 14.38 8.38
C GLY A 537 18.32 15.23 7.64
N ALA A 538 17.35 14.64 6.94
CA ALA A 538 16.22 15.36 6.37
C ALA A 538 15.18 15.70 7.47
N SER A 539 14.74 16.97 7.56
CA SER A 539 13.60 17.38 8.39
C SER A 539 12.31 17.49 7.56
N PRO A 540 11.37 16.54 7.72
CA PRO A 540 10.07 16.53 7.03
C PRO A 540 9.24 17.79 7.30
N VAL A 541 9.21 18.19 8.57
CA VAL A 541 8.48 19.36 9.05
C VAL A 541 9.10 20.64 8.51
N ALA A 542 10.43 20.71 8.37
CA ALA A 542 11.08 21.84 7.73
C ALA A 542 10.76 21.92 6.23
N ALA A 543 10.73 20.80 5.51
CA ALA A 543 10.37 20.80 4.09
C ALA A 543 8.92 21.26 3.86
N TYR A 544 7.99 20.84 4.74
CA TYR A 544 6.62 21.35 4.74
C TYR A 544 6.57 22.84 5.08
N GLY A 545 7.30 23.27 6.12
CA GLY A 545 7.42 24.66 6.54
C GLY A 545 7.98 25.58 5.45
N LEU A 546 8.92 25.08 4.64
CA LEU A 546 9.44 25.79 3.47
C LEU A 546 8.33 26.01 2.43
N GLY A 547 7.46 25.03 2.21
CA GLY A 547 6.27 25.19 1.38
C GLY A 547 5.34 26.29 1.89
N GLU A 548 5.03 26.31 3.19
CA GLU A 548 4.19 27.35 3.81
C GLU A 548 4.85 28.74 3.76
N ALA A 549 6.18 28.81 3.85
CA ALA A 549 6.92 30.06 3.67
C ALA A 549 6.83 30.57 2.22
N ILE A 550 6.95 29.69 1.22
CA ILE A 550 6.76 30.03 -0.20
C ILE A 550 5.36 30.61 -0.45
N LEU A 551 4.31 30.03 0.15
CA LEU A 551 2.94 30.55 0.01
C LEU A 551 2.77 31.95 0.59
N ARG A 552 3.43 32.25 1.72
CA ARG A 552 3.41 33.59 2.32
C ARG A 552 4.22 34.60 1.50
N LEU A 553 5.32 34.18 0.88
CA LEU A 553 6.06 35.02 -0.05
C LEU A 553 5.21 35.35 -1.29
N HIS A 554 4.44 34.41 -1.83
CA HIS A 554 3.48 34.69 -2.90
C HIS A 554 2.38 35.68 -2.49
N ALA A 555 1.90 35.61 -1.25
CA ALA A 555 0.94 36.58 -0.72
C ALA A 555 1.56 37.98 -0.63
N ALA A 556 2.78 38.11 -0.09
CA ALA A 556 3.50 39.38 -0.02
C ALA A 556 3.85 39.94 -1.40
N GLU A 557 4.21 39.09 -2.38
CA GLU A 557 4.43 39.51 -3.76
C GLU A 557 3.14 40.08 -4.38
N ALA A 558 1.99 39.44 -4.13
CA ALA A 558 0.70 39.91 -4.62
C ALA A 558 0.30 41.27 -4.02
N GLU A 559 0.78 41.58 -2.82
CA GLU A 559 0.65 42.89 -2.15
C GLU A 559 1.69 43.93 -2.65
N GLY A 560 2.61 43.54 -3.55
CA GLY A 560 3.58 44.43 -4.18
C GLY A 560 4.98 44.42 -3.55
N ASP A 561 5.28 43.50 -2.63
CA ASP A 561 6.60 43.42 -2.00
C ASP A 561 7.67 42.91 -2.99
N ALA A 562 8.60 43.81 -3.36
CA ALA A 562 9.69 43.51 -4.28
C ALA A 562 10.70 42.49 -3.72
N THR A 563 10.88 42.45 -2.39
CA THR A 563 11.77 41.48 -1.73
C THR A 563 11.21 40.06 -1.81
N ALA A 564 9.88 39.92 -1.72
CA ALA A 564 9.20 38.64 -1.89
C ALA A 564 9.39 38.06 -3.29
N ARG A 565 9.32 38.90 -4.34
CA ARG A 565 9.62 38.49 -5.72
C ARG A 565 11.06 38.01 -5.88
N GLY A 566 12.02 38.75 -5.32
CA GLY A 566 13.44 38.36 -5.32
C GLY A 566 13.68 37.03 -4.61
N ALA A 567 12.98 36.81 -3.49
CA ALA A 567 13.02 35.57 -2.72
C ALA A 567 12.49 34.36 -3.51
N LEU A 568 11.33 34.51 -4.16
CA LEU A 568 10.72 33.46 -4.98
C LEU A 568 11.59 33.08 -6.18
N ALA A 569 12.23 34.06 -6.82
CA ALA A 569 13.18 33.82 -7.90
C ALA A 569 14.42 33.05 -7.40
N ALA A 570 14.95 33.37 -6.22
CA ALA A 570 16.04 32.62 -5.61
C ALA A 570 15.61 31.18 -5.25
N LEU A 571 14.43 31.01 -4.66
CA LEU A 571 13.87 29.72 -4.27
C LEU A 571 13.56 28.81 -5.46
N ALA A 572 13.24 29.35 -6.64
CA ALA A 572 13.08 28.56 -7.86
C ALA A 572 14.37 27.79 -8.23
N GLY A 573 15.54 28.33 -7.87
CA GLY A 573 16.86 27.70 -8.09
C GLY A 573 17.42 26.92 -6.90
N MET A 574 16.68 26.77 -5.80
CA MET A 574 17.22 26.29 -4.52
C MET A 574 17.81 24.88 -4.52
N ARG A 575 17.47 24.05 -5.52
CA ARG A 575 17.97 22.67 -5.61
C ARG A 575 19.46 22.59 -5.93
N ALA A 576 20.00 23.57 -6.67
CA ALA A 576 21.40 23.56 -7.08
C ALA A 576 22.33 23.96 -5.93
N ASP A 577 21.90 24.91 -5.10
CA ASP A 577 22.66 25.41 -3.96
C ASP A 577 21.70 25.84 -2.83
N PRO A 578 21.24 24.89 -1.99
CA PRO A 578 20.32 25.19 -0.89
C PRO A 578 20.92 26.15 0.13
N GLU A 579 22.21 26.04 0.43
CA GLU A 579 22.87 26.85 1.45
C GLU A 579 23.10 28.28 0.97
N GLY A 580 23.61 28.45 -0.25
CA GLY A 580 23.74 29.78 -0.85
C GLY A 580 22.39 30.44 -1.09
N THR A 581 21.35 29.66 -1.44
CA THR A 581 19.98 30.20 -1.53
C THR A 581 19.47 30.67 -0.17
N ALA A 582 19.69 29.91 0.91
CA ALA A 582 19.33 30.34 2.25
C ALA A 582 20.07 31.62 2.67
N ALA A 583 21.37 31.73 2.37
CA ALA A 583 22.14 32.94 2.63
C ALA A 583 21.62 34.16 1.84
N ARG A 584 21.19 33.96 0.58
CA ARG A 584 20.56 35.03 -0.22
C ARG A 584 19.23 35.49 0.37
N LEU A 585 18.41 34.58 0.87
CA LEU A 585 17.17 34.93 1.55
C LEU A 585 17.44 35.77 2.81
N GLU A 586 18.48 35.42 3.57
CA GLU A 586 18.89 36.20 4.74
C GLU A 586 19.39 37.59 4.39
N ALA A 587 20.11 37.74 3.28
CA ALA A 587 20.56 39.04 2.80
C ALA A 587 19.41 39.98 2.38
N LEU A 588 18.23 39.43 2.06
CA LEU A 588 17.03 40.22 1.74
C LEU A 588 16.27 40.70 2.98
N ILE A 589 16.50 40.09 4.15
CA ILE A 589 15.79 40.42 5.41
C ILE A 589 15.89 41.90 5.78
N PRO A 590 17.06 42.58 5.74
CA PRO A 590 17.16 43.98 6.17
C PRO A 590 16.33 44.96 5.34
N ALA A 591 16.04 44.61 4.09
CA ALA A 591 15.24 45.41 3.17
C ALA A 591 13.77 44.96 3.10
N ALA A 592 13.41 43.89 3.83
CA ALA A 592 12.10 43.29 3.76
C ALA A 592 11.11 44.03 4.67
N GLY A 593 9.95 44.37 4.12
CA GLY A 593 8.83 44.91 4.90
C GLY A 593 7.97 43.76 5.42
N PRO A 594 6.72 43.61 4.94
CA PRO A 594 5.82 42.54 5.38
C PRO A 594 6.32 41.13 5.06
N ALA A 595 7.23 40.95 4.09
CA ALA A 595 7.82 39.66 3.76
C ALA A 595 8.91 39.16 4.72
N GLU A 596 9.47 40.02 5.61
CA GLU A 596 10.59 39.68 6.49
C GLU A 596 10.40 38.34 7.21
N PRO A 597 9.28 38.09 7.91
CA PRO A 597 9.21 36.90 8.72
C PRO A 597 8.91 35.66 7.85
N ALA A 598 8.48 35.80 6.58
CA ALA A 598 8.41 34.68 5.63
C ALA A 598 9.80 34.34 5.05
N LEU A 599 10.66 35.33 4.83
CA LEU A 599 12.06 35.15 4.42
C LEU A 599 12.87 34.39 5.48
N ARG A 600 12.76 34.79 6.75
CA ARG A 600 13.40 34.10 7.88
C ARG A 600 12.99 32.63 7.95
N ASP A 601 11.69 32.36 7.87
CA ASP A 601 11.16 30.99 7.89
C ASP A 601 11.66 30.17 6.70
N ALA A 602 11.66 30.75 5.49
CA ALA A 602 12.15 30.08 4.29
C ALA A 602 13.65 29.74 4.39
N ALA A 603 14.49 30.66 4.87
CA ALA A 603 15.91 30.43 5.05
C ALA A 603 16.21 29.31 6.08
N ALA A 604 15.56 29.38 7.25
CA ALA A 604 15.73 28.38 8.31
C ALA A 604 15.22 26.99 7.86
N ALA A 605 14.04 26.95 7.24
CA ALA A 605 13.44 25.72 6.75
C ALA A 605 14.26 25.10 5.61
N LEU A 606 14.83 25.90 4.72
CA LEU A 606 15.70 25.43 3.64
C LEU A 606 17.00 24.82 4.19
N ARG A 607 17.63 25.43 5.19
CA ARG A 607 18.81 24.83 5.86
C ARG A 607 18.47 23.51 6.54
N ALA A 608 17.37 23.46 7.28
CA ALA A 608 16.94 22.26 7.99
C ALA A 608 16.46 21.12 7.05
N SER A 609 16.07 21.45 5.81
CA SER A 609 15.64 20.48 4.79
C SER A 609 16.63 20.30 3.63
N ARG A 610 17.84 20.87 3.70
CA ARG A 610 18.81 20.92 2.60
C ARG A 610 19.11 19.58 1.93
N LEU A 611 19.25 18.52 2.73
CA LEU A 611 19.54 17.17 2.25
C LEU A 611 18.36 16.55 1.49
N LEU A 612 17.13 16.95 1.84
CA LEU A 612 15.92 16.52 1.16
C LEU A 612 15.69 17.30 -0.14
N VAL A 613 15.98 18.61 -0.12
CA VAL A 613 15.79 19.51 -1.27
C VAL A 613 16.86 19.27 -2.36
N ALA A 614 18.09 18.95 -1.96
CA ALA A 614 19.22 18.68 -2.88
C ALA A 614 19.24 17.26 -3.47
N ALA A 615 18.46 16.32 -2.91
CA ALA A 615 18.38 14.94 -3.38
C ALA A 615 17.89 14.87 -4.84
#